data_AF-T1GXQ5-F1
#
_entry.id   AF-T1GXQ5-F1
#
_cell.length_a   1.000
_cell.length_b   1.000
_cell.length_c   1.000
_cell.angle_alpha   90.00
_cell.angle_beta   90.00
_cell.angle_gamma   90.00
#
_symmetry.space_group_name_H-M   'P 1'
#
loop_
_entity.id
_entity.type
_entity.pdbx_description
1 polymer ?
#
loop_
_entity_poly.entity_id
_entity_poly.type
_entity_poly.pdbx_seq_one_letter_code
_entity_poly.pdbx_strand_id
1 'polypeptide(L)' 'MEVDKNSALVSELYFLIAKLLSTSPLQNTSTVLQKELEEKKILPKRLDWNGHEHDQHYKEL' A
#
# COMPACT_ATOMS: atom_id res chain seq x y z
N MET A 1 5.14 -20.16 5.10
CA MET A 1 4.54 -19.25 6.10
C MET A 1 3.21 -18.85 5.52
N GLU A 2 2.10 -19.34 6.09
CA GLU A 2 0.77 -19.05 5.55
C GLU A 2 0.48 -17.58 5.82
N VAL A 3 0.60 -16.72 4.80
CA VAL A 3 0.24 -15.32 4.92
C VAL A 3 -1.24 -15.31 5.22
N ASP A 4 -1.62 -14.78 6.39
CA ASP A 4 -3.01 -14.67 6.79
C ASP A 4 -3.76 -13.91 5.68
N LYS A 5 -4.58 -14.63 4.90
CA LYS A 5 -5.24 -14.11 3.69
C LYS A 5 -6.03 -12.85 4.01
N ASN A 6 -6.51 -12.74 5.24
CA ASN A 6 -7.25 -11.58 5.72
C ASN A 6 -6.35 -10.34 5.85
N SER A 7 -5.12 -10.51 6.33
CA SER A 7 -4.14 -9.42 6.44
C SER A 7 -3.64 -8.93 5.08
N ALA A 8 -3.40 -9.84 4.13
CA ALA A 8 -3.02 -9.48 2.76
C ALA A 8 -4.14 -8.72 2.04
N LEU A 9 -5.38 -9.18 2.17
CA LEU A 9 -6.55 -8.51 1.58
C LEU A 9 -6.75 -7.09 2.13
N VAL A 10 -6.62 -6.92 3.45
CA VAL A 10 -6.73 -5.60 4.10
C VAL A 10 -5.63 -4.65 3.63
N SER A 11 -4.40 -5.15 3.48
CA SER A 11 -3.26 -4.37 2.99
C SER A 11 -3.46 -3.89 1.54
N GLU A 12 -3.95 -4.78 0.68
CA GLU A 12 -4.34 -4.45 -0.70
C GLU A 12 -5.47 -3.42 -0.76
N LEU A 13 -6.48 -3.54 0.11
CA LEU A 13 -7.58 -2.58 0.16
C LEU A 13 -7.09 -1.18 0.55
N TYR A 14 -6.21 -1.09 1.55
CA TYR A 14 -5.61 0.20 1.93
C TYR A 14 -4.82 0.81 0.78
N PHE A 15 -4.05 0.01 0.04
CA PHE A 15 -3.32 0.48 -1.13
C PHE A 15 -4.26 1.03 -2.21
N LEU A 16 -5.36 0.32 -2.51
CA LEU A 16 -6.35 0.78 -3.50
C LEU A 16 -7.05 2.08 -3.07
N ILE A 17 -7.40 2.22 -1.79
CA ILE A 17 -8.00 3.45 -1.26
C ILE A 17 -7.02 4.62 -1.37
N ALA A 18 -5.75 4.43 -1.00
CA ALA A 18 -4.73 5.46 -1.12
C ALA A 18 -4.53 5.87 -2.59
N LYS A 19 -4.51 4.91 -3.52
CA LYS A 19 -4.44 5.18 -4.96
C LYS A 19 -5.66 5.95 -5.46
N LEU A 20 -6.87 5.57 -5.05
CA LEU A 20 -8.09 6.30 -5.39
C LEU A 20 -8.02 7.76 -4.91
N LEU A 21 -7.65 7.96 -3.64
CA LEU A 21 -7.58 9.27 -3.01
C LEU A 21 -6.53 10.18 -3.66
N SER A 22 -5.41 9.62 -4.15
CA SER A 22 -4.35 10.38 -4.84
C SER A 22 -4.85 11.16 -6.06
N THR A 23 -5.87 10.63 -6.74
CA THR A 23 -6.51 11.26 -7.90
C THR A 23 -7.76 12.08 -7.55
N SER A 24 -8.16 12.10 -6.28
CA SER A 24 -9.40 12.74 -5.83
C SER A 24 -9.15 14.17 -5.30
N PRO A 25 -10.19 15.00 -5.08
CA PRO A 25 -10.02 16.31 -4.44
C PRO A 25 -9.61 16.22 -2.95
N LEU A 26 -9.64 15.04 -2.33
CA LEU A 26 -9.32 14.81 -0.92
C LEU A 26 -7.81 14.64 -0.68
N GLN A 27 -7.02 15.61 -1.13
CA GLN A 27 -5.55 15.54 -1.12
C GLN A 27 -4.97 15.44 0.30
N ASN A 28 -5.53 16.16 1.27
CA ASN A 28 -5.07 16.09 2.67
C ASN A 28 -5.26 14.69 3.27
N THR A 29 -6.41 14.06 3.01
CA THR A 29 -6.69 12.69 3.45
C THR A 29 -5.75 11.70 2.77
N SER A 30 -5.51 11.87 1.47
CA SER A 30 -4.57 11.06 0.70
C SER A 30 -3.18 11.08 1.33
N THR A 31 -2.63 12.27 1.58
CA THR A 31 -1.28 12.45 2.15
C THR A 31 -1.14 11.82 3.53
N VAL A 32 -2.11 12.04 4.42
CA VAL A 32 -2.08 11.47 5.78
C VAL A 32 -2.16 9.95 5.72
N LEU A 33 -3.07 9.40 4.90
CA LEU A 33 -3.23 7.96 4.75
C LEU A 33 -1.95 7.31 4.22
N GLN A 34 -1.37 7.84 3.15
CA GLN A 34 -0.13 7.31 2.56
C GLN A 34 1.01 7.29 3.58
N LYS A 35 1.19 8.39 4.33
CA LYS A 35 2.21 8.49 5.38
C LYS A 35 2.02 7.42 6.47
N GLU A 36 0.81 7.27 6.99
CA GLU A 36 0.55 6.26 8.02
C GLU A 36 0.76 4.83 7.54
N LEU A 37 0.39 4.53 6.29
CA LEU A 37 0.58 3.20 5.71
C LEU A 37 2.07 2.86 5.54
N GLU A 38 2.91 3.84 5.19
CA GLU A 38 4.36 3.67 5.11
C GLU A 38 4.99 3.50 6.50
N GLU A 39 4.65 4.35 7.48
CA GLU A 39 5.17 4.27 8.86
C GLU A 39 4.84 2.92 9.52
N LYS A 40 3.64 2.38 9.27
CA LYS A 40 3.17 1.10 9.82
C LYS A 40 3.55 -0.11 8.96
N LYS A 41 4.23 0.09 7.82
CA LYS A 41 4.59 -0.98 6.86
C LYS A 41 3.40 -1.86 6.45
N ILE A 42 2.24 -1.23 6.22
CA ILE A 42 0.99 -1.92 5.84
C ILE A 42 0.96 -2.24 4.34
N LEU A 43 1.81 -1.59 3.54
CA LEU A 43 1.84 -1.80 2.10
C LEU A 43 2.15 -3.27 1.74
N PRO A 44 1.43 -3.84 0.75
CA PRO A 44 1.75 -5.17 0.27
C PRO A 44 3.15 -5.16 -0.36
N LYS A 45 3.93 -6.20 -0.08
CA LYS A 45 5.20 -6.42 -0.76
C LYS A 45 4.96 -6.85 -2.20
N ARG A 46 5.86 -6.45 -3.10
CA ARG A 46 5.82 -6.87 -4.50
C ARG A 46 6.85 -7.96 -4.76
N LEU A 47 6.50 -8.91 -5.62
CA LEU A 47 7.45 -9.84 -6.19
C LEU A 47 7.99 -9.25 -7.48
N ASP A 48 9.32 -9.24 -7.62
CA ASP A 48 9.94 -8.97 -8.90
C ASP A 48 9.83 -10.18 -9.86
N TRP A 49 10.31 -9.98 -11.09
CA TRP A 49 10.33 -11.01 -12.13
C TRP A 49 11.29 -12.16 -11.84
N ASN A 50 12.20 -12.01 -10.87
CA ASN A 50 13.09 -13.06 -10.37
C ASN A 50 12.52 -13.77 -9.13
N GLY A 51 11.38 -13.32 -8.60
CA GLY A 51 10.71 -13.87 -7.43
C GLY A 51 11.19 -13.30 -6.08
N HIS A 52 11.95 -12.20 -6.05
CA HIS A 52 12.32 -11.53 -4.80
C HIS A 52 11.27 -10.53 -4.34
N GLU A 53 11.08 -10.45 -3.01
CA GLU A 53 10.17 -9.48 -2.40
C GLU A 53 10.83 -8.10 -2.27
N HIS A 54 10.09 -7.06 -2.66
CA HIS A 54 10.47 -5.66 -2.52
C HIS A 54 9.40 -4.89 -1.76
N ASP A 55 9.84 -3.96 -0.92
CA ASP A 55 8.96 -3.00 -0.27
C ASP A 55 8.41 -2.02 -1.33
N GLN A 56 7.16 -1.58 -1.13
CA GLN A 56 6.52 -0.62 -2.01
C GLN A 56 6.45 0.77 -1.33
N HIS A 57 6.57 1.83 -2.12
CA HIS A 57 6.43 3.21 -1.67
C HIS A 57 5.46 3.98 -2.57
N TYR A 58 4.78 5.00 -2.02
CA TYR A 58 3.86 5.83 -2.81
C TYR A 58 4.57 6.87 -3.68
N LYS A 59 5.88 7.06 -3.49
CA LYS A 59 6.68 8.06 -4.21
C LYS A 59 6.79 7.83 -5.73
N GLU A 60 6.29 6.71 -6.21
CA GLU A 60 6.28 6.30 -7.63
C GLU A 60 4.89 6.41 -8.28
N LEU A 61 3.85 6.85 -7.55
CA LEU A 61 2.48 7.00 -8.06
C LEU A 61 2.22 8.35 -8.76
#